data_AF-A0A6G0R897-F1
#
_entry.id   AF-A0A6G0R897-F1
#
_cell.length_a   1.000
_cell.length_b   1.000
_cell.length_c   1.000
_cell.angle_alpha   90.00
_cell.angle_beta   90.00
_cell.angle_gamma   90.00
#
_symmetry.space_group_name_H-M   'P 1'
#
loop_
_entity.id
_entity.type
_entity.pdbx_description
1 polymer ?
#
loop_
_entity_poly.entity_id
_entity_poly.type
_entity_poly.pdbx_seq_one_letter_code
_entity_poly.pdbx_strand_id
1 'polypeptide(L)'
;GKLDPQTAHKHAEALLNVLDGENKELITFDYASHGTLMTTQMLAGDQTSEACGMKILASYVRNGGDLQRMDKSCVDQMPAFDLTPPEDFVVMFLSTDEAYDGAFNSSFSSYSN
;
A
#
# COMPACT_ATOMS: atom_id res chain seq x y z
N GLY A 1 3.87 -5.19 2.47
CA GLY A 1 2.47 -5.65 2.50
C GLY A 1 2.45 -7.10 2.05
N LYS A 2 1.34 -7.82 2.21
CA LYS A 2 1.30 -9.21 1.72
C LYS A 2 1.27 -9.30 0.19
N LEU A 3 0.87 -8.22 -0.50
CA LEU A 3 0.95 -8.10 -1.95
C LEU A 3 2.23 -7.39 -2.44
N ASP A 4 3.33 -7.44 -1.67
CA ASP A 4 4.61 -6.87 -2.10
C ASP A 4 5.38 -7.88 -2.98
N PRO A 5 5.52 -7.64 -4.30
CA PRO A 5 6.24 -8.54 -5.19
C PRO A 5 7.77 -8.35 -5.14
N GLN A 6 8.27 -7.22 -4.61
CA GLN A 6 9.69 -6.90 -4.60
C GLN A 6 10.37 -7.40 -3.32
N THR A 7 9.70 -7.20 -2.18
CA THR A 7 10.15 -7.65 -0.86
C THR A 7 9.05 -8.46 -0.18
N ALA A 8 8.89 -9.72 -0.62
CA ALA A 8 7.84 -10.62 -0.16
C ALA A 8 7.75 -10.71 1.38
N HIS A 9 6.53 -10.79 1.92
CA HIS A 9 6.23 -10.69 3.35
C HIS A 9 7.07 -11.62 4.26
N LYS A 10 7.36 -12.84 3.80
CA LYS A 10 8.24 -13.80 4.51
C LYS A 10 9.61 -13.23 4.90
N HIS A 11 10.13 -12.26 4.15
CA HIS A 11 11.40 -11.62 4.45
C HIS A 11 11.28 -10.65 5.64
N ALA A 12 10.11 -10.00 5.82
CA ALA A 12 9.83 -9.18 6.99
C ALA A 12 9.66 -10.05 8.25
N GLU A 13 8.98 -11.21 8.14
CA GLU A 13 8.89 -12.20 9.23
C GLU A 13 10.28 -12.71 9.64
N ALA A 14 11.09 -13.12 8.65
CA ALA A 14 12.45 -13.58 8.90
C ALA A 14 13.31 -12.48 9.55
N LEU A 15 13.20 -11.22 9.09
CA LEU A 15 13.90 -10.09 9.67
C LEU A 15 13.45 -9.84 11.12
N LEU A 16 12.14 -9.84 11.40
CA LEU A 16 11.62 -9.65 12.76
C LEU A 16 12.21 -10.69 13.73
N ASN A 17 12.33 -11.95 13.29
CA ASN A 17 12.82 -13.05 14.13
C ASN A 17 14.30 -12.91 14.52
N VAL A 18 15.10 -12.19 13.74
CA VAL A 18 16.55 -12.02 13.98
C VAL A 18 16.92 -10.66 14.58
N LEU A 19 16.00 -9.70 14.59
CA LEU A 19 16.23 -8.40 15.25
C LEU A 19 16.30 -8.60 16.77
N ASP A 20 17.23 -7.93 17.44
CA ASP A 20 17.29 -7.90 18.91
C ASP A 20 16.41 -6.79 19.49
N GLY A 21 15.86 -7.03 20.69
CA GLY A 21 15.04 -6.07 21.44
C GLY A 21 13.55 -6.41 21.49
N GLU A 22 12.84 -5.87 22.48
CA GLU A 22 11.43 -6.21 22.73
C GLU A 22 10.44 -5.19 22.15
N ASN A 23 10.89 -3.98 21.85
CA ASN A 23 10.07 -2.91 21.27
C ASN A 23 10.01 -3.01 19.73
N LYS A 24 9.61 -4.18 19.23
CA LYS A 24 9.41 -4.41 17.79
C LYS A 24 8.11 -5.17 17.56
N GLU A 25 7.38 -4.76 16.54
CA GLU A 25 6.12 -5.37 16.12
C GLU A 25 6.06 -5.38 14.59
N LEU A 26 5.63 -6.50 14.00
CA LEU A 26 5.39 -6.59 12.56
C LEU A 26 3.95 -6.15 12.25
N ILE A 27 3.82 -4.92 11.75
CA ILE A 27 2.55 -4.40 11.24
C ILE A 27 2.34 -4.92 9.82
N THR A 28 1.22 -5.61 9.61
CA THR A 28 0.93 -6.28 8.36
C THR A 28 -0.30 -5.67 7.69
N PHE A 29 -0.16 -5.31 6.43
CA PHE A 29 -1.24 -4.86 5.57
C PHE A 29 -1.48 -5.94 4.50
N ASP A 30 -2.66 -6.55 4.52
CA ASP A 30 -3.00 -7.69 3.66
C ASP A 30 -2.97 -7.32 2.17
N TYR A 31 -3.39 -6.10 1.81
CA TYR A 31 -3.53 -5.69 0.41
C TYR A 31 -2.57 -4.59 -0.03
N ALA A 32 -1.64 -4.18 0.83
CA ALA A 32 -0.65 -3.17 0.45
C ALA A 32 0.47 -3.77 -0.41
N SER A 33 0.92 -2.99 -1.40
CA SER A 33 2.03 -3.32 -2.28
C SER A 33 3.39 -3.00 -1.64
N HIS A 34 4.43 -2.88 -2.47
CA HIS A 34 5.75 -2.45 -2.02
C HIS A 34 5.72 -1.06 -1.39
N GLY A 35 6.58 -0.82 -0.39
CA GLY A 35 6.69 0.49 0.26
C GLY A 35 5.45 0.89 1.07
N THR A 36 5.00 0.03 2.00
CA THR A 36 3.75 0.20 2.77
C THR A 36 3.62 1.50 3.55
N LEU A 37 4.72 2.20 3.83
CA LEU A 37 4.68 3.54 4.40
C LEU A 37 3.98 4.56 3.49
N MET A 38 3.98 4.32 2.18
CA MET A 38 3.42 5.20 1.15
C MET A 38 2.30 4.55 0.34
N THR A 39 2.05 3.25 0.47
CA THR A 39 1.05 2.49 -0.32
C THR A 39 -0.11 1.97 0.52
N THR A 40 -0.45 2.70 1.59
CA THR A 40 -1.55 2.38 2.52
C THR A 40 -2.50 3.58 2.67
N GLN A 41 -2.91 4.13 1.53
CA GLN A 41 -3.82 5.28 1.41
C GLN A 41 -5.08 5.10 2.27
N MET A 42 -5.45 6.15 2.99
CA MET A 42 -6.65 6.18 3.82
C MET A 42 -7.93 6.49 3.03
N LEU A 43 -7.80 6.99 1.80
CA LEU A 43 -8.92 7.26 0.90
C LEU A 43 -8.76 6.45 -0.38
N ALA A 44 -9.81 5.71 -0.75
CA ALA A 44 -9.82 4.90 -1.97
C ALA A 44 -9.65 5.80 -3.21
N GLY A 45 -8.78 5.39 -4.13
CA GLY A 45 -8.51 6.13 -5.38
C GLY A 45 -7.65 7.40 -5.23
N ASP A 46 -7.41 7.89 -4.01
CA ASP A 46 -6.59 9.09 -3.77
C ASP A 46 -5.18 8.73 -3.30
N GLN A 47 -4.24 8.73 -4.24
CA GLN A 47 -2.81 8.45 -4.01
C GLN A 47 -2.11 9.52 -3.17
N THR A 48 -2.70 10.71 -3.05
CA THR A 48 -2.16 11.84 -2.28
C THR A 48 -2.67 11.89 -0.84
N SER A 49 -3.66 11.06 -0.50
CA SER A 49 -4.18 10.94 0.85
C SER A 49 -3.11 10.46 1.84
N GLU A 50 -3.34 10.73 3.13
CA GLU A 50 -2.47 10.22 4.17
C GLU A 50 -2.36 8.68 4.10
N ALA A 51 -1.17 8.14 4.35
CA ALA A 51 -0.95 6.71 4.42
C ALA A 51 -0.96 6.20 5.87
N CYS A 52 -1.73 5.14 6.16
CA CYS A 52 -1.82 4.54 7.48
C CYS A 52 -0.44 4.08 8.00
N GLY A 53 0.39 3.49 7.13
CA GLY A 53 1.76 3.09 7.48
C GLY A 53 2.61 4.25 7.99
N MET A 54 2.49 5.43 7.38
CA MET A 54 3.19 6.64 7.85
C MET A 54 2.62 7.16 9.17
N LYS A 55 1.30 7.11 9.37
CA LYS A 55 0.65 7.49 10.64
C LYS A 55 1.13 6.64 11.80
N ILE A 56 1.21 5.32 11.60
CA ILE A 56 1.72 4.37 12.59
C ILE A 56 3.19 4.65 12.92
N LEU A 57 4.05 4.83 11.90
CA LEU A 57 5.46 5.14 12.11
C LEU A 57 5.63 6.46 12.89
N ALA A 58 4.88 7.50 12.53
CA ALA A 58 4.90 8.76 13.23
C ALA A 58 4.42 8.63 14.68
N SER A 59 3.41 7.79 14.95
CA SER A 59 2.97 7.48 16.31
C SER A 59 4.05 6.73 17.11
N TYR A 60 4.70 5.73 16.51
CA TYR A 60 5.78 4.97 17.14
C TYR A 60 6.92 5.91 17.58
N VAL A 61 7.39 6.77 16.67
CA VAL A 61 8.46 7.74 16.95
C VAL A 61 8.05 8.75 18.02
N ARG A 62 6.85 9.32 17.93
CA ARG A 62 6.34 10.31 18.92
C ARG A 62 6.20 9.72 20.32
N ASN A 63 5.94 8.42 20.43
CA ASN A 63 5.85 7.72 21.72
C ASN A 63 7.18 7.05 22.14
N GLY A 64 8.31 7.43 21.53
CA GLY A 64 9.63 6.93 21.94
C GLY A 64 9.82 5.44 21.73
N GLY A 65 9.10 4.85 20.77
CA GLY A 65 9.12 3.42 20.49
C GLY A 65 8.28 2.55 21.44
N ASP A 66 7.45 3.15 22.30
CA ASP A 66 6.52 2.40 23.16
C ASP A 66 5.37 1.80 22.33
N LEU A 67 5.40 0.47 22.17
CA LEU A 67 4.41 -0.28 21.42
C LEU A 67 3.00 -0.17 22.00
N GLN A 68 2.85 -0.03 23.32
CA GLN A 68 1.54 0.08 23.96
C GLN A 68 0.86 1.42 23.65
N ARG A 69 1.65 2.43 23.29
CA ARG A 69 1.18 3.77 22.94
C ARG A 69 1.16 4.03 21.43
N MET A 70 1.55 3.05 20.62
CA MET A 70 1.54 3.15 19.17
C MET A 70 0.10 3.07 18.66
N ASP A 71 -0.42 4.17 18.12
CA ASP A 71 -1.74 4.23 17.51
C ASP A 71 -1.74 3.47 16.17
N LYS A 72 -2.53 2.39 16.14
CA LYS A 72 -2.76 1.53 14.97
C LYS A 72 -4.21 1.59 14.48
N SER A 73 -5.02 2.51 15.02
CA SER A 73 -6.46 2.59 14.72
C SER A 73 -6.76 2.86 13.25
N CYS A 74 -5.80 3.40 12.48
CA CYS A 74 -5.97 3.61 11.05
C CYS A 74 -6.11 2.31 10.25
N VAL A 75 -5.61 1.17 10.76
CA VAL A 75 -5.65 -0.12 10.04
C VAL A 75 -7.11 -0.55 9.84
N ASP A 76 -7.94 -0.42 10.86
CA ASP A 76 -9.37 -0.77 10.81
C ASP A 76 -10.21 0.24 10.00
N GLN A 77 -9.64 1.42 9.73
CA GLN A 77 -10.28 2.51 8.99
C GLN A 77 -9.85 2.56 7.53
N MET A 78 -8.93 1.68 7.11
CA MET A 78 -8.48 1.63 5.73
C MET A 78 -9.64 1.28 4.79
N PRO A 79 -9.64 1.84 3.56
CA PRO A 79 -10.65 1.49 2.57
C PRO A 79 -10.60 -0.01 2.27
N ALA A 80 -11.76 -0.57 1.91
CA ALA A 80 -11.83 -1.93 1.42
C ALA A 80 -10.95 -2.09 0.17
N PHE A 81 -10.30 -3.25 0.05
CA PHE A 81 -9.55 -3.57 -1.15
C PHE A 81 -10.49 -3.71 -2.34
N ASP A 82 -10.20 -2.96 -3.39
CA ASP A 82 -10.89 -3.00 -4.66
C ASP A 82 -9.86 -3.19 -5.77
N LEU A 83 -10.19 -4.08 -6.69
CA LEU A 83 -9.39 -4.36 -7.88
C LEU A 83 -9.83 -3.47 -9.06
N THR A 84 -10.74 -2.51 -8.86
CA THR A 84 -11.12 -1.55 -9.89
C THR A 84 -10.07 -0.44 -10.00
N PRO A 85 -9.22 -0.43 -11.06
CA PRO A 85 -8.26 0.66 -11.23
C PRO A 85 -8.96 1.97 -11.63
N PRO A 86 -8.35 3.14 -11.36
CA PRO A 86 -8.78 4.41 -11.93
C PRO A 86 -8.81 4.39 -13.46
N GLU A 87 -9.83 5.01 -14.06
CA GLU A 87 -10.03 5.02 -15.52
C GLU A 87 -8.83 5.60 -16.29
N ASP A 88 -8.22 6.66 -15.76
CA ASP A 88 -7.02 7.27 -16.32
C ASP A 88 -5.84 6.29 -16.38
N PHE A 89 -5.71 5.38 -15.41
CA PHE A 89 -4.71 4.33 -15.42
C PHE A 89 -5.04 3.20 -16.41
N VAL A 90 -6.31 2.83 -16.57
CA VAL A 90 -6.73 1.85 -17.58
C VAL A 90 -6.36 2.36 -18.98
N VAL A 91 -6.73 3.60 -19.28
CA VAL A 91 -6.43 4.24 -20.57
C VAL A 91 -4.91 4.37 -20.75
N MET A 92 -4.20 4.88 -19.76
CA MET A 92 -2.76 5.14 -19.84
C MET A 92 -1.91 3.88 -20.03
N PHE A 93 -2.19 2.82 -19.26
CA PHE A 93 -1.34 1.62 -19.25
C PHE A 93 -1.85 0.50 -20.17
N LEU A 94 -3.16 0.40 -20.37
CA LEU A 94 -3.78 -0.70 -21.10
C LEU A 94 -4.34 -0.27 -22.47
N SER A 95 -4.43 1.05 -22.74
CA SER A 95 -5.01 1.59 -23.99
C SER A 95 -6.40 1.02 -24.29
N THR A 96 -7.22 0.91 -23.25
CA THR A 96 -8.62 0.45 -23.32
C THR A 96 -9.45 1.23 -22.29
N ASP A 97 -10.76 1.09 -22.33
CA ASP A 97 -11.73 1.68 -21.39
C ASP A 97 -12.21 0.68 -20.33
N GLU A 98 -11.80 -0.59 -20.40
CA GLU A 98 -12.16 -1.64 -19.43
C GLU A 98 -10.91 -2.49 -19.10
N ALA A 99 -10.61 -2.66 -17.80
CA ALA A 99 -9.31 -3.18 -17.35
C ALA A 99 -9.10 -4.69 -17.50
N TYR A 100 -10.17 -5.48 -17.63
CA TYR A 100 -10.15 -6.94 -17.52
C TYR A 100 -10.52 -7.65 -18.82
N ASP A 101 -11.57 -7.17 -19.48
CA ASP A 101 -12.19 -7.68 -20.71
C ASP A 101 -12.19 -6.64 -21.85
N GLY A 102 -11.62 -5.45 -21.63
CA GLY A 102 -11.54 -4.38 -22.62
C GLY A 102 -10.69 -4.73 -23.84
N ALA A 103 -11.17 -4.34 -25.02
CA ALA A 103 -10.41 -4.45 -26.26
C ALA A 103 -9.41 -3.29 -26.38
N PHE A 104 -8.22 -3.57 -26.89
CA PHE A 104 -7.26 -2.53 -27.24
C PHE A 104 -7.89 -1.50 -28.20
N ASN A 105 -7.78 -0.23 -27.85
CA ASN A 105 -8.25 0.88 -28.64
C ASN A 105 -7.08 1.83 -28.96
N SER A 106 -6.64 1.81 -30.21
CA SER A 106 -5.53 2.65 -30.67
C SER A 106 -5.78 4.15 -30.54
N SER A 107 -7.03 4.61 -30.38
CA SER A 107 -7.28 6.03 -30.11
C SER A 107 -6.80 6.48 -28.74
N PHE A 108 -6.68 5.55 -27.78
CA PHE A 108 -6.10 5.80 -26.47
C PHE A 108 -4.57 5.69 -26.46
N SER A 109 -4.01 4.96 -27.43
CA SER A 109 -2.57 4.89 -27.64
C SER A 109 -2.09 6.15 -28.36
N SER A 110 -1.96 7.26 -27.64
CA SER A 110 -1.17 8.38 -28.15
C SER A 110 0.27 7.91 -28.35
N TYR A 111 0.76 7.92 -29.59
CA TYR A 111 2.19 7.80 -29.86
C TYR A 111 2.91 8.90 -29.10
N SER A 112 3.65 8.54 -28.05
CA SER A 112 4.69 9.38 -27.49
C SER A 112 5.75 9.56 -28.57
N ASN A 113 5.77 10.73 -29.23
CA ASN A 113 6.98 11.23 -29.87
C ASN A 113 7.96 11.70 -28.80
#